data_AF-A0A3S3SRS9-F1
#
_entry.id   AF-A0A3S3SRS9-F1
#
_cell.length_a   1.000
_cell.length_b   1.000
_cell.length_c   1.000
_cell.angle_alpha   90.00
_cell.angle_beta   90.00
_cell.angle_gamma   90.00
#
_symmetry.space_group_name_H-M   'P 1'
#
loop_
_entity.id
_entity.type
_entity.pdbx_description
1 polymer ?
#
loop_
_entity_poly.entity_id
_entity_poly.type
_entity_poly.pdbx_seq_one_letter_code
_entity_poly.pdbx_strand_id
1 'polypeptide(L)'
;MYGMRVALAISLFAIISFSACLMGVKGEENSSEELQERFHSVVGDWLNFFQSNLEWFASTIVGFMKHVLKTIYFAVGLAGFVMWASGFSRYTGKKLIIGAIAMAIVSEILL
;
A
#
# COMPACT_ATOMS: atom_id res chain seq x y z
N MET A 1 3.50 2.77 14.02
CA MET A 1 4.53 3.81 14.20
C MET A 1 5.54 3.91 13.06
N TYR A 2 5.82 2.85 12.28
CA TYR A 2 6.79 2.90 11.17
C TYR A 2 6.32 3.73 9.95
N GLY A 3 5.04 3.63 9.54
CA GLY A 3 4.53 4.34 8.35
C GLY A 3 4.61 5.88 8.42
N MET A 4 4.42 6.48 9.60
CA MET A 4 4.46 7.94 9.77
C MET A 4 5.89 8.51 9.67
N ARG A 5 6.90 7.73 10.07
CA ARG A 5 8.31 8.12 9.95
C ARG A 5 8.80 8.01 8.51
N VAL A 6 8.30 7.02 7.76
CA VAL A 6 8.58 6.86 6.33
C VAL A 6 7.93 8.01 5.53
N ALA A 7 6.66 8.34 5.80
CA ALA A 7 5.99 9.46 5.14
C ALA A 7 6.70 10.82 5.37
N LEU A 8 7.17 11.07 6.60
CA LEU A 8 7.95 12.26 6.90
C LEU A 8 9.31 12.27 6.19
N ALA A 9 10.03 11.14 6.18
CA ALA A 9 11.29 11.02 5.45
C ALA A 9 11.11 11.23 3.94
N ILE A 10 10.01 10.74 3.36
CA ILE A 10 9.64 10.96 1.95
C ILE A 10 9.43 12.45 1.65
N SER A 11 8.65 13.14 2.49
CA SER A 11 8.39 14.57 2.28
C SER A 11 9.68 15.40 2.38
N LEU A 12 10.56 15.07 3.33
CA LEU A 12 11.83 15.76 3.52
C LEU A 12 12.79 15.51 2.35
N PHE A 13 12.88 14.27 1.85
CA PHE A 13 13.74 13.93 0.72
C PHE A 13 13.27 14.62 -0.57
N ALA A 14 11.95 14.66 -0.82
CA ALA A 14 11.37 15.38 -1.96
C ALA A 14 11.65 16.88 -1.89
N ILE A 15 11.52 17.50 -0.71
CA ILE A 15 11.78 18.94 -0.51
C ILE A 15 13.28 19.26 -0.69
N ILE A 16 14.17 18.43 -0.14
CA ILE A 16 15.62 18.63 -0.24
C ILE A 16 16.10 18.46 -1.69
N SER A 17 15.63 17.42 -2.40
CA SER A 17 15.98 17.17 -3.79
C SER A 17 15.44 18.27 -4.73
N PHE A 18 14.22 18.76 -4.47
CA PHE A 18 13.64 19.90 -5.21
C PHE A 18 14.39 21.21 -4.95
N SER A 19 14.81 21.47 -3.70
CA SER A 19 15.63 22.63 -3.34
C SER A 19 17.03 22.58 -3.96
N ALA A 20 17.66 21.40 -4.03
CA ALA A 20 18.96 21.22 -4.67
C ALA A 20 18.88 21.45 -6.20
N CYS A 21 17.78 21.05 -6.83
CA CYS A 21 17.51 21.30 -8.24
C CYS A 21 17.32 22.81 -8.54
N LEU A 22 16.64 23.55 -7.65
CA LEU A 22 16.43 25.00 -7.79
C LEU A 22 17.68 25.85 -7.57
N MET A 23 18.60 25.43 -6.69
CA MET A 23 19.83 26.18 -6.42
C MET A 23 20.83 26.17 -7.59
N GLY A 24 20.73 25.21 -8.53
CA GLY A 24 21.62 25.11 -9.70
C GLY A 24 21.27 26.02 -10.89
N VAL A 25 20.11 26.69 -10.89
CA VAL A 25 19.62 27.45 -12.06
C VAL A 25 20.28 28.83 -12.21
N LYS A 26 21.08 29.31 -11.23
CA LYS A 26 21.77 30.60 -11.31
C LYS A 26 23.26 30.46 -11.67
N GLY A 27 23.59 30.55 -12.97
CA GLY A 27 24.91 31.02 -13.43
C GLY A 27 25.60 30.23 -14.55
N GLU A 28 25.68 30.87 -15.72
CA GLU A 28 26.84 30.94 -16.64
C GLU A 28 27.21 29.78 -17.60
N GLU A 29 26.78 29.94 -18.86
CA GLU A 29 27.29 29.58 -20.21
C GLU A 29 28.18 28.33 -20.48
N ASN A 30 28.95 27.80 -19.53
CA ASN A 30 29.54 26.44 -19.59
C ASN A 30 28.66 25.40 -18.86
N SER A 31 27.56 25.87 -18.26
CA SER A 31 26.68 25.17 -17.33
C SER A 31 25.77 24.11 -17.97
N SER A 32 25.61 24.06 -19.29
CA SER A 32 24.55 23.25 -19.93
C SER A 32 24.79 21.73 -19.80
N GLU A 33 26.02 21.28 -19.98
CA GLU A 33 26.38 19.87 -19.82
C GLU A 33 26.36 19.46 -18.34
N GLU A 34 26.87 20.31 -17.45
CA GLU A 34 26.86 20.05 -16.00
C GLU A 34 25.42 20.08 -15.42
N LEU A 35 24.56 20.98 -15.90
CA LEU A 35 23.13 21.01 -15.56
C LEU A 35 22.42 19.76 -16.06
N GLN A 36 22.76 19.27 -17.26
CA GLN A 36 22.17 18.06 -17.82
C GLN A 36 22.59 16.83 -17.01
N GLU A 37 23.86 16.68 -16.66
CA GLU A 37 24.34 15.59 -15.80
C GLU A 37 23.70 15.64 -14.40
N ARG A 38 23.61 16.82 -13.80
CA ARG A 38 22.93 17.01 -12.51
C ARG A 38 21.44 16.66 -12.61
N PHE A 39 20.76 17.11 -13.66
CA PHE A 39 19.35 16.79 -13.88
C PHE A 39 19.15 15.28 -14.06
N HIS A 40 19.98 14.61 -14.86
CA HIS A 40 19.92 13.16 -15.02
C HIS A 40 20.18 12.41 -13.71
N SER A 41 21.15 12.86 -12.90
CA SER A 41 21.42 12.24 -11.59
C SER A 41 20.25 12.41 -10.62
N VAL A 42 19.70 13.63 -10.52
CA VAL A 42 18.57 13.92 -9.63
C VAL A 42 17.32 13.18 -10.06
N VAL A 43 17.02 13.15 -11.37
CA VAL A 43 15.88 12.40 -11.89
C VAL A 43 16.07 10.90 -11.68
N GLY A 44 17.28 10.37 -11.86
CA GLY A 44 17.59 8.97 -11.61
C GLY A 44 17.40 8.58 -10.14
N ASP A 45 17.91 9.40 -9.22
CA ASP A 45 17.74 9.21 -7.78
C ASP A 45 16.26 9.29 -7.38
N TRP A 46 15.51 10.21 -7.98
CA TRP A 46 14.07 10.31 -7.77
C TRP A 46 13.34 9.07 -8.27
N LEU A 47 13.66 8.58 -9.46
CA LEU A 47 13.00 7.41 -10.05
C LEU A 47 13.26 6.14 -9.23
N ASN A 48 14.51 5.93 -8.79
CA ASN A 48 14.87 4.84 -7.87
C ASN A 48 14.11 4.95 -6.54
N PHE A 49 14.03 6.15 -6.00
CA PHE A 49 13.26 6.40 -4.77
C PHE A 49 11.78 6.06 -4.98
N PHE A 50 11.16 6.52 -6.07
CA PHE A 50 9.76 6.20 -6.38
C PHE A 50 9.54 4.69 -6.52
N GLN A 51 10.44 3.99 -7.22
CA GLN A 51 10.35 2.55 -7.38
C GLN A 51 10.39 1.83 -6.03
N SER A 52 11.36 2.12 -5.17
CA SER A 52 11.44 1.50 -3.84
C SER A 52 10.23 1.81 -2.97
N ASN A 53 9.67 3.02 -3.09
CA ASN A 53 8.45 3.38 -2.36
C ASN A 53 7.22 2.64 -2.89
N LEU A 54 7.12 2.45 -4.20
CA LEU A 54 5.98 1.77 -4.81
C LEU A 54 5.98 0.28 -4.46
N GLU A 55 7.15 -0.36 -4.37
CA GLU A 55 7.31 -1.72 -3.83
C GLU A 55 6.90 -1.82 -2.35
N TRP A 56 7.35 -0.87 -1.52
CA TRP A 56 6.95 -0.83 -0.11
C TRP A 56 5.44 -0.58 0.06
N PHE A 57 4.87 0.32 -0.75
CA PHE A 57 3.46 0.65 -0.70
C PHE A 57 2.60 -0.52 -1.17
N ALA A 58 2.97 -1.17 -2.27
CA ALA A 58 2.27 -2.35 -2.78
C ALA A 58 2.28 -3.50 -1.76
N SER A 59 3.45 -3.80 -1.16
CA SER A 59 3.54 -4.84 -0.13
C SER A 59 2.72 -4.49 1.12
N THR A 60 2.70 -3.22 1.52
CA THR A 60 1.89 -2.74 2.66
C THR A 60 0.39 -2.87 2.39
N ILE A 61 -0.09 -2.49 1.20
CA ILE A 61 -1.51 -2.62 0.82
C ILE A 61 -1.92 -4.08 0.83
N VAL A 62 -1.11 -4.96 0.24
CA VAL A 62 -1.40 -6.40 0.22
C VAL A 62 -1.51 -6.91 1.65
N GLY A 63 -0.54 -6.60 2.51
CA GLY A 63 -0.56 -6.98 3.93
C GLY A 63 -1.80 -6.50 4.68
N PHE A 64 -2.21 -5.25 4.46
CA PHE A 64 -3.42 -4.68 5.05
C PHE A 64 -4.67 -5.39 4.55
N MET A 65 -4.76 -5.63 3.24
CA MET A 65 -5.87 -6.35 2.62
C MET A 65 -6.00 -7.77 3.20
N LYS A 66 -4.89 -8.49 3.42
CA LYS A 66 -4.91 -9.82 4.10
C LYS A 66 -5.60 -9.73 5.46
N HIS A 67 -5.28 -8.71 6.26
CA HIS A 67 -5.81 -8.55 7.61
C HIS A 67 -7.31 -8.18 7.61
N VAL A 68 -7.72 -7.32 6.69
CA VAL A 68 -9.13 -6.93 6.52
C VAL A 68 -9.96 -8.12 6.06
N LEU A 69 -9.51 -8.87 5.04
CA LEU A 69 -10.18 -10.10 4.59
C LEU A 69 -10.33 -11.10 5.75
N LYS A 70 -9.28 -11.28 6.56
CA LYS A 70 -9.31 -12.12 7.77
C LYS A 70 -10.45 -11.79 8.71
N THR A 71 -10.63 -10.49 8.93
CA THR A 71 -11.65 -9.97 9.83
C THR A 71 -13.05 -10.14 9.25
N ILE A 72 -13.22 -9.88 7.95
CA ILE A 72 -14.53 -9.93 7.29
C ILE A 72 -15.07 -11.36 7.25
N TYR A 73 -14.30 -12.35 6.77
CA TYR A 73 -14.84 -13.71 6.70
C TYR A 73 -15.13 -14.28 8.09
N PHE A 74 -14.34 -13.90 9.11
CA PHE A 74 -14.60 -14.30 10.49
C PHE A 74 -15.92 -13.71 11.00
N ALA A 75 -16.15 -12.41 10.75
CA ALA A 75 -17.41 -11.74 11.11
C ALA A 75 -18.61 -12.33 10.36
N VAL A 76 -18.48 -12.62 9.06
CA VAL A 76 -19.54 -13.22 8.24
C VAL A 76 -19.83 -14.66 8.69
N GLY A 77 -18.81 -15.44 9.03
CA GLY A 77 -18.97 -16.77 9.62
C GLY A 77 -19.69 -16.73 10.97
N LEU A 78 -19.30 -15.79 11.85
CA LEU A 78 -19.95 -15.58 13.14
C LEU A 78 -21.41 -15.15 12.97
N ALA A 79 -21.69 -14.22 12.06
CA ALA A 79 -23.05 -13.77 11.75
C ALA A 79 -23.91 -14.91 11.19
N GLY A 80 -23.36 -15.74 10.30
CA GLY A 80 -24.02 -16.95 9.79
C GLY A 80 -24.31 -17.96 10.90
N PHE A 81 -23.38 -18.15 11.84
CA PHE A 81 -23.55 -19.03 13.00
C PHE A 81 -24.63 -18.52 13.95
N VAL A 82 -24.62 -17.23 14.30
CA VAL A 82 -25.63 -16.60 15.16
C VAL A 82 -27.01 -16.68 14.52
N MET A 83 -27.12 -16.41 13.22
CA MET A 83 -28.38 -16.49 12.48
C MET A 83 -28.91 -17.93 12.35
N TRP A 84 -28.01 -18.92 12.27
CA TRP A 84 -28.37 -20.34 12.32
C TRP A 84 -28.84 -20.77 13.72
N ALA A 85 -28.15 -20.30 14.78
CA ALA A 85 -28.46 -20.61 16.17
C ALA A 85 -29.76 -19.96 16.67
N SER A 86 -30.08 -18.73 16.22
CA SER A 86 -31.30 -18.03 16.64
C SER A 86 -32.58 -18.60 16.02
N GLY A 87 -32.47 -19.48 15.03
CA GLY A 87 -33.62 -20.16 14.41
C GLY A 87 -34.49 -19.28 13.51
N PHE A 88 -34.18 -17.99 13.35
CA PHE A 88 -34.97 -17.03 12.58
C PHE A 88 -35.06 -17.41 11.09
N SER A 89 -33.97 -17.94 10.51
CA SER A 89 -33.98 -18.57 9.19
C SER A 89 -32.84 -19.58 9.07
N ARG A 90 -33.13 -20.85 9.38
CA ARG A 90 -32.15 -21.96 9.28
C ARG A 90 -31.61 -22.15 7.86
N TYR A 91 -32.41 -21.86 6.83
CA TYR A 91 -32.02 -22.04 5.43
C TYR A 91 -31.05 -20.95 4.95
N THR A 92 -31.27 -19.70 5.36
CA THR A 92 -30.37 -18.58 5.05
C THR A 92 -29.08 -18.65 5.87
N GLY A 93 -29.16 -19.03 7.15
CA GLY A 93 -27.99 -19.20 8.02
C GLY A 93 -27.02 -20.27 7.50
N LYS A 94 -27.51 -21.44 7.07
CA LYS A 94 -26.67 -22.50 6.47
C LYS A 94 -25.95 -22.03 5.19
N LYS A 95 -26.65 -21.29 4.32
CA LYS A 95 -26.05 -20.71 3.10
C LYS A 95 -24.96 -19.68 3.44
N LEU A 96 -25.16 -18.89 4.48
CA LEU A 96 -24.14 -17.93 4.98
C LEU A 96 -22.92 -18.64 5.56
N ILE A 97 -23.10 -19.71 6.35
CA ILE A 97 -21.99 -20.51 6.89
C ILE A 97 -21.19 -21.15 5.75
N ILE A 98 -21.86 -21.76 4.77
CA ILE A 98 -21.20 -22.34 3.59
C ILE A 98 -20.46 -21.27 2.79
N GLY A 99 -21.06 -20.09 2.59
CA GLY A 99 -20.42 -18.96 1.92
C GLY A 99 -19.20 -18.44 2.67
N ALA A 100 -19.27 -18.38 4.01
CA ALA A 100 -18.15 -17.99 4.86
C ALA A 100 -17.00 -19.01 4.81
N ILE A 101 -17.31 -20.31 4.83
CA ILE A 101 -16.32 -21.38 4.71
C ILE A 101 -15.67 -21.36 3.31
N ALA A 102 -16.46 -21.20 2.24
CA ALA A 102 -15.93 -21.08 0.89
C ALA A 102 -15.00 -19.87 0.74
N MET A 103 -15.39 -18.71 1.27
CA MET A 103 -14.54 -17.51 1.29
C MET A 103 -13.30 -17.68 2.15
N ALA A 104 -13.39 -18.40 3.27
CA ALA A 104 -12.23 -18.70 4.12
C ALA A 104 -11.21 -19.59 3.40
N ILE A 105 -11.67 -20.63 2.69
CA ILE A 105 -10.80 -21.52 1.90
C ILE A 105 -10.16 -20.76 0.74
N VAL A 106 -10.94 -19.97 -0.01
CA VAL A 106 -10.39 -19.12 -1.08
C VAL A 106 -9.37 -18.14 -0.51
N SER A 107 -9.65 -17.54 0.64
CA SER A 107 -8.71 -16.66 1.32
C SER A 107 -7.46 -17.39 1.81
N GLU A 108 -7.50 -18.67 2.17
CA GLU A 108 -6.31 -19.44 2.55
C GLU A 108 -5.46 -19.83 1.35
N ILE A 109 -6.07 -20.13 0.21
CA ILE A 109 -5.37 -20.55 -1.02
C ILE A 109 -4.73 -19.34 -1.72
N LEU A 110 -5.38 -18.17 -1.66
CA LEU A 110 -4.94 -16.96 -2.36
C LEU A 110 -3.94 -16.12 -1.54
N LEU A 111 -3.80 -16.40 -0.23
CA LEU A 111 -2.92 -15.67 0.69
C LEU A 111 -1.61 -16.40 1.00
#